data_AF-A0A816ERA3-F1
#
_entry.id   AF-A0A816ERA3-F1
#
_cell.length_a   1.000
_cell.length_b   1.000
_cell.length_c   1.000
_cell.angle_alpha   90.00
_cell.angle_beta   90.00
_cell.angle_gamma   90.00
#
_symmetry.space_group_name_H-M   'P 1'
#
loop_
_entity.id
_entity.type
_entity.pdbx_description
1 polymer ?
#
loop_
_entity_poly.entity_id
_entity_poly.type
_entity_poly.pdbx_seq_one_letter_code
_entity_poly.pdbx_strand_id
1 'polypeptide(L)'
;MIDTGATHTLITRSLLDTLTDVPFTKTTSVSALLGDASTALCVHGVAQLCIYVNHIPTFISAYVVDSLGINLILGMDWCRTYDVQIRIRHQKLCLRHSHYGSTSVSFLHNASLPARLAHSVQLQPLHEHVVQLTAPLSSALQVIFTPAPTFCQRKHLFIPDAV
;
A
#
# COMPACT_ATOMS: atom_id res chain seq x y z
N MET A 1 -0.84 6.62 1.41
CA MET A 1 -1.69 7.04 2.55
C MET A 1 -2.80 7.92 2.02
N ILE A 2 -4.00 7.86 2.59
CA ILE A 2 -5.07 8.82 2.32
C ILE A 2 -5.08 9.81 3.48
N ASP A 3 -4.96 11.10 3.19
CA ASP A 3 -4.85 12.16 4.20
C ASP A 3 -5.83 13.29 3.88
N THR A 4 -6.88 13.40 4.71
CA THR A 4 -7.90 14.44 4.56
C THR A 4 -7.42 15.81 5.07
N GLY A 5 -6.29 15.89 5.77
CA GLY A 5 -5.64 17.14 6.14
C GLY A 5 -4.75 17.70 5.04
N ALA A 6 -4.31 16.87 4.09
CA ALA A 6 -3.53 17.30 2.94
C ALA A 6 -4.44 17.91 1.87
N THR A 7 -4.14 19.13 1.41
CA THR A 7 -4.91 19.76 0.32
C THR A 7 -4.62 19.09 -1.03
N HIS A 8 -3.36 18.71 -1.23
CA HIS A 8 -2.86 18.18 -2.50
C HIS A 8 -2.29 16.78 -2.35
N THR A 9 -2.38 16.01 -3.43
CA THR A 9 -1.73 14.73 -3.56
C THR A 9 -0.23 14.93 -3.77
N LEU A 10 0.59 14.22 -3.00
CA LEU A 10 2.05 14.31 -3.01
C LEU A 10 2.67 12.95 -3.31
N ILE A 11 3.71 12.93 -4.13
CA ILE A 11 4.52 11.74 -4.42
C ILE A 11 6.00 12.05 -4.20
N THR A 12 6.72 11.12 -3.58
CA THR A 12 8.17 11.22 -3.45
C THR A 12 8.86 10.99 -4.80
N ARG A 13 9.96 11.70 -5.05
CA ARG A 13 10.81 11.49 -6.23
C ARG A 13 11.29 10.04 -6.31
N SER A 14 11.70 9.46 -5.18
CA SER A 14 12.14 8.07 -5.11
C SER A 14 11.07 7.08 -5.56
N LEU A 15 9.80 7.27 -5.20
CA LEU A 15 8.72 6.43 -5.70
C LEU A 15 8.46 6.69 -7.19
N LEU A 16 8.42 7.95 -7.61
CA LEU A 16 8.19 8.30 -9.01
C LEU A 16 9.24 7.64 -9.93
N ASP A 17 10.50 7.63 -9.54
CA ASP A 17 11.60 7.03 -10.31
C ASP A 17 11.46 5.49 -10.48
N THR A 18 10.64 4.83 -9.64
CA THR A 18 10.33 3.40 -9.79
C THR A 18 9.16 3.11 -10.74
N LEU A 19 8.40 4.15 -11.14
CA LEU A 19 7.24 4.01 -12.01
C LEU A 19 7.65 4.25 -13.47
N THR A 20 7.27 3.33 -14.35
CA THR A 20 7.54 3.44 -15.79
C THR A 20 6.53 4.38 -16.46
N ASP A 21 7.01 5.22 -17.39
CA ASP A 21 6.19 6.04 -18.30
C ASP A 21 5.21 7.01 -17.63
N VAL A 22 5.52 7.49 -16.42
CA VAL A 22 4.71 8.51 -15.76
C VAL A 22 5.01 9.91 -16.32
N PRO A 23 4.04 10.62 -16.92
CA PRO A 23 4.26 11.98 -17.40
C PRO A 23 4.61 12.91 -16.23
N PHE A 24 5.77 13.55 -16.32
CA PHE A 24 6.27 14.49 -15.32
C PHE A 24 6.60 15.84 -15.96
N THR A 25 5.94 16.88 -15.47
CA THR A 25 6.22 18.27 -15.85
C THR A 25 6.99 18.93 -14.73
N LYS A 26 8.26 19.27 -15.00
CA LYS A 26 9.07 20.05 -14.07
C LYS A 26 8.51 21.47 -13.98
N THR A 27 8.40 21.99 -12.77
CA THR A 27 7.96 23.37 -12.52
C THR A 27 9.08 24.10 -11.76
N THR A 28 9.15 25.42 -11.86
CA THR A 28 10.00 26.21 -10.96
C THR A 28 9.61 25.89 -9.53
N SER A 29 10.59 25.64 -8.67
CA SER A 29 10.37 25.12 -7.31
C SER A 29 9.35 25.96 -6.55
N VAL A 30 8.17 25.37 -6.31
CA VAL A 30 7.14 25.93 -5.45
C VAL A 30 7.32 25.29 -4.07
N SER A 31 7.20 26.07 -3.00
CA SER A 31 7.17 25.53 -1.64
C SER A 31 5.75 25.15 -1.26
N ALA A 32 5.53 23.90 -0.85
CA ALA A 32 4.30 23.49 -0.17
C ALA A 32 4.51 23.53 1.34
N LEU A 33 3.59 24.14 2.11
CA LEU A 33 3.66 24.15 3.56
C LEU A 33 3.04 22.88 4.13
N LEU A 34 3.70 22.29 5.13
CA LEU A 34 3.14 21.21 5.93
C LEU A 34 2.10 21.74 6.94
N GLY A 35 1.38 20.83 7.57
CA GLY A 35 0.33 21.15 8.55
C GLY A 35 0.82 21.89 9.80
N ASP A 36 2.14 21.97 10.02
CA ASP A 36 2.78 22.76 11.08
C ASP A 36 2.96 24.25 10.70
N ALA A 37 2.57 24.63 9.48
CA ALA A 37 2.70 25.97 8.89
C ALA A 37 4.13 26.55 8.90
N SER A 38 5.15 25.73 9.17
CA SER A 38 6.53 26.17 9.36
C SER A 38 7.54 25.35 8.54
N THR A 39 7.21 24.10 8.23
CA THR A 39 8.02 23.26 7.37
C THR A 39 7.58 23.39 5.92
N ALA A 40 8.50 23.83 5.06
CA ALA A 40 8.29 23.92 3.62
C ALA A 40 8.88 22.70 2.91
N LEU A 41 8.07 22.06 2.06
CA LEU A 41 8.51 21.04 1.12
C LEU A 41 8.83 21.68 -0.24
N CYS A 42 10.00 21.35 -0.78
CA CYS A 42 10.34 21.71 -2.15
C CYS A 42 9.57 20.83 -3.15
N VAL A 43 8.69 21.46 -3.93
CA VAL A 43 7.99 20.81 -5.05
C VAL A 43 8.82 20.94 -6.32
N HIS A 44 9.15 19.82 -6.93
CA HIS A 44 9.97 19.73 -8.14
C HIS A 44 9.16 19.80 -9.44
N GLY A 45 7.87 19.53 -9.35
CA GLY A 45 6.99 19.49 -10.49
C GLY A 45 5.71 18.74 -10.19
N VAL A 46 5.00 18.38 -11.26
CA VAL A 46 3.73 17.67 -11.22
C VAL A 46 3.83 16.39 -12.05
N ALA A 47 3.46 15.25 -11.45
CA ALA A 47 3.35 13.96 -12.12
C ALA A 47 1.88 13.59 -12.34
N GLN A 48 1.54 13.02 -13.50
CA GLN A 48 0.21 12.51 -13.79
C GLN A 48 0.12 11.03 -13.42
N LEU A 49 -0.52 10.72 -12.31
CA LEU A 49 -0.60 9.36 -11.77
C LEU A 49 -1.88 8.66 -12.21
N CYS A 50 -1.76 7.39 -12.61
CA CYS A 50 -2.88 6.45 -12.70
C CYS A 50 -2.82 5.49 -11.52
N ILE A 51 -3.83 5.53 -10.66
CA ILE A 51 -3.91 4.74 -9.42
C ILE A 51 -5.11 3.80 -9.53
N TYR A 52 -4.85 2.50 -9.43
CA TYR A 52 -5.90 1.50 -9.45
C TYR A 52 -6.43 1.22 -8.05
N VAL A 53 -7.74 1.35 -7.88
CA VAL A 53 -8.45 0.95 -6.66
C VAL A 53 -9.46 -0.13 -7.04
N ASN A 54 -9.24 -1.36 -6.57
CA ASN A 54 -10.04 -2.54 -6.96
C ASN A 54 -10.19 -2.68 -8.49
N HIS A 55 -9.07 -2.62 -9.21
CA HIS A 55 -8.98 -2.69 -10.68
C HIS A 55 -9.63 -1.52 -11.44
N ILE A 56 -10.18 -0.53 -10.75
CA ILE A 56 -10.75 0.66 -11.39
C ILE A 56 -9.71 1.78 -11.38
N PRO A 57 -9.38 2.35 -12.56
CA PRO A 57 -8.39 3.41 -12.65
C PRO A 57 -8.94 4.72 -12.09
N THR A 58 -8.08 5.43 -11.38
CA THR A 58 -8.25 6.83 -10.96
C THR A 58 -7.04 7.62 -11.42
N PHE A 59 -7.22 8.89 -11.74
CA PHE A 59 -6.22 9.76 -12.33
C PHE A 59 -6.08 11.02 -11.48
N ILE A 60 -4.85 11.42 -11.19
CA ILE A 60 -4.59 12.59 -10.37
C ILE A 60 -3.25 13.23 -10.73
N SER A 61 -3.21 14.55 -10.65
CA SER A 61 -1.96 15.31 -10.68
C SER A 61 -1.35 15.36 -9.28
N ALA A 62 -0.15 14.80 -9.11
CA ALA A 62 0.55 14.75 -7.83
C ALA A 62 1.77 15.67 -7.83
N TYR A 63 1.98 16.43 -6.76
CA TYR A 63 3.20 17.20 -6.58
C TYR A 63 4.37 16.31 -6.20
N VAL A 64 5.50 16.49 -6.89
CA VAL A 64 6.71 15.69 -6.67
C VAL A 64 7.60 16.37 -5.65
N VAL A 65 7.97 15.66 -4.59
CA VAL A 65 8.79 16.18 -3.47
C VAL A 65 9.97 15.23 -3.20
N ASP A 66 11.05 15.70 -2.56
CA ASP A 66 12.23 14.84 -2.33
C ASP A 66 11.97 13.74 -1.31
N SER A 67 11.41 14.11 -0.16
CA SER A 67 11.22 13.20 0.96
C SER A 67 9.94 13.52 1.71
N LEU A 68 9.28 12.46 2.13
CA LEU A 68 8.11 12.42 3.00
C LEU A 68 8.31 11.22 3.93
N GLY A 69 7.63 11.22 5.08
CA GLY A 69 7.56 10.01 5.92
C GLY A 69 6.87 8.82 5.24
N ILE A 70 6.24 9.04 4.08
CA ILE A 70 5.59 8.02 3.25
C ILE A 70 5.68 8.37 1.77
N ASN A 71 5.74 7.36 0.90
CA ASN A 71 6.03 7.56 -0.52
C ASN A 71 4.94 8.28 -1.34
N LEU A 72 3.67 8.17 -0.93
CA LEU A 72 2.50 8.72 -1.62
C LEU A 72 1.44 9.13 -0.60
N ILE A 73 0.98 10.37 -0.70
CA ILE A 73 -0.14 10.92 0.06
C ILE A 73 -1.24 11.30 -0.93
N LEU A 74 -2.42 10.69 -0.82
CA LEU A 74 -3.62 11.07 -1.55
C LEU A 74 -4.37 12.11 -0.72
N GLY A 75 -4.37 13.34 -1.22
CA GLY A 75 -4.96 14.49 -0.55
C GLY A 75 -6.45 14.66 -0.83
N MET A 76 -6.96 15.79 -0.38
CA MET A 76 -8.35 16.20 -0.57
C MET A 76 -8.70 16.48 -2.03
N ASP A 77 -7.74 16.81 -2.88
CA ASP A 77 -7.92 16.90 -4.33
C ASP A 77 -8.37 15.57 -4.94
N TRP A 78 -7.69 14.47 -4.63
CA TRP A 78 -8.09 13.13 -5.04
C TRP A 78 -9.41 12.72 -4.37
N CYS A 79 -9.55 12.99 -3.06
CA CYS A 79 -10.75 12.62 -2.32
C CYS A 79 -12.02 13.30 -2.87
N ARG A 80 -11.94 14.59 -3.24
CA ARG A 80 -13.07 15.32 -3.83
C ARG A 80 -13.38 14.83 -5.24
N THR A 81 -12.35 14.60 -6.05
CA THR A 81 -12.51 14.08 -7.42
C THR A 81 -13.30 12.78 -7.46
N TYR A 82 -13.08 11.90 -6.49
CA TYR A 82 -13.69 10.57 -6.44
C TYR A 82 -14.74 10.39 -5.32
N ASP A 83 -15.29 11.49 -4.77
CA ASP A 83 -16.28 11.47 -3.67
C ASP A 83 -15.97 10.42 -2.60
N VAL A 84 -14.72 10.46 -2.11
CA VAL A 84 -14.17 9.42 -1.24
C VAL A 84 -14.85 9.45 0.12
N GLN A 85 -15.38 8.29 0.53
CA GLN A 85 -15.97 8.10 1.85
C GLN A 85 -15.16 7.08 2.65
N ILE A 86 -14.53 7.54 3.73
CA ILE A 86 -13.81 6.69 4.68
C ILE A 86 -14.80 6.24 5.76
N ARG A 87 -15.38 5.04 5.59
CA ARG A 87 -16.38 4.48 6.50
C ARG A 87 -15.71 3.66 7.60
N ILE A 88 -15.19 4.33 8.62
CA ILE A 88 -14.44 3.74 9.73
C ILE A 88 -15.20 2.58 10.41
N ARG A 89 -16.48 2.78 10.76
CA ARG A 89 -17.30 1.74 11.42
C ARG A 89 -17.45 0.46 10.58
N HIS A 90 -17.40 0.61 9.26
CA HIS A 90 -17.55 -0.52 8.33
C HIS A 90 -16.20 -1.01 7.80
N GLN A 91 -15.08 -0.41 8.24
CA GLN A 91 -13.73 -0.67 7.75
C GLN A 91 -13.68 -0.66 6.21
N LYS A 92 -14.22 0.39 5.58
CA LYS A 92 -14.33 0.48 4.12
C LYS A 92 -13.95 1.85 3.59
N LEU A 93 -13.26 1.86 2.46
CA LEU A 93 -13.11 3.00 1.57
C LEU A 93 -14.17 2.87 0.47
N CYS A 94 -14.98 3.89 0.26
CA CYS A 94 -15.87 3.97 -0.89
C CYS A 94 -15.44 5.12 -1.80
N LEU A 95 -15.51 4.88 -3.11
CA LEU A 95 -15.23 5.86 -4.15
C LEU A 95 -16.38 5.90 -5.13
N ARG A 96 -16.63 7.08 -5.69
CA ARG A 96 -17.54 7.28 -6.81
C ARG A 96 -16.74 7.64 -8.05
N HIS A 97 -17.05 6.96 -9.15
CA HIS A 97 -16.46 7.15 -10.45
C HIS A 97 -17.55 7.64 -11.41
N SER A 98 -17.24 8.62 -12.25
CA SER A 98 -18.15 9.11 -13.29
C SER A 98 -18.57 7.99 -14.25
N HIS A 99 -17.64 7.11 -14.63
CA HIS A 99 -17.87 6.07 -15.64
C HIS A 99 -18.15 4.67 -15.08
N TYR A 100 -17.67 4.37 -13.86
CA TYR A 100 -17.72 3.02 -13.28
C TYR A 100 -18.71 2.87 -12.12
N GLY A 101 -19.43 3.94 -11.76
CA GLY A 101 -20.38 3.91 -10.65
C GLY A 101 -19.68 4.02 -9.30
N SER A 102 -19.85 3.05 -8.41
CA SER A 102 -19.27 3.10 -7.05
C SER A 102 -18.42 1.87 -6.76
N THR A 103 -17.26 2.10 -6.14
CA THR A 103 -16.32 1.07 -5.72
C THR A 103 -16.21 1.08 -4.21
N SER A 104 -16.14 -0.10 -3.59
CA SER A 104 -15.88 -0.21 -2.16
C SER A 104 -14.75 -1.21 -1.92
N VAL A 105 -13.78 -0.81 -1.12
CA VAL A 105 -12.63 -1.61 -0.72
C VAL A 105 -12.59 -1.70 0.79
N SER A 106 -12.49 -2.91 1.34
CA SER A 106 -12.33 -3.10 2.78
C SER A 106 -10.93 -2.68 3.22
N PHE A 107 -10.80 -2.06 4.38
CA PHE A 107 -9.50 -1.85 5.01
C PHE A 107 -8.90 -3.22 5.34
N LEU A 108 -7.64 -3.40 4.94
CA LEU A 108 -6.91 -4.61 5.26
C LEU A 108 -6.51 -4.55 6.73
N HIS A 109 -7.12 -5.39 7.57
CA HIS A 109 -6.68 -5.55 8.96
C HIS A 109 -5.46 -6.48 9.07
N ASN A 110 -5.33 -7.46 8.17
CA ASN A 110 -4.21 -8.39 8.10
C ASN A 110 -3.89 -8.64 6.61
N ALA A 111 -2.72 -8.20 6.15
CA ALA A 111 -2.23 -8.58 4.82
C ALA A 111 -1.63 -9.98 4.91
N SER A 112 -2.38 -10.99 4.48
CA SER A 112 -1.84 -12.34 4.31
C SER A 112 -1.05 -12.38 3.01
N LEU A 113 0.26 -12.58 3.11
CA LEU A 113 1.11 -12.79 1.95
C LEU A 113 1.37 -14.29 1.76
N PRO A 114 1.39 -14.78 0.52
CA PRO A 114 1.75 -16.17 0.27
C PRO A 114 3.22 -16.37 0.67
N ALA A 115 3.44 -17.27 1.62
CA ALA A 115 4.76 -17.79 1.93
C ALA A 115 4.96 -19.11 1.18
N ARG A 116 6.18 -19.34 0.71
CA ARG A 116 6.59 -20.59 0.06
C ARG A 116 7.76 -21.19 0.82
N LEU A 117 7.85 -22.51 0.85
CA LEU A 117 9.06 -23.19 1.31
C LEU A 117 10.25 -22.71 0.48
N ALA A 118 11.33 -22.30 1.15
CA ALA A 118 12.59 -21.96 0.49
C ALA A 118 13.14 -23.18 -0.28
N HIS A 119 12.95 -24.38 0.28
CA HIS A 119 13.42 -25.64 -0.25
C HIS A 119 12.38 -26.75 -0.02
N SER A 120 12.37 -27.77 -0.89
CA SER A 120 11.54 -28.97 -0.66
C SER A 120 12.03 -29.71 0.59
N VAL A 121 11.11 -30.16 1.44
CA VAL A 121 11.42 -30.89 2.67
C VAL A 121 10.60 -32.17 2.71
N GLN A 122 11.25 -33.28 3.04
CA GLN A 122 10.58 -34.54 3.33
C GLN A 122 10.41 -34.68 4.85
N LEU A 123 9.17 -34.64 5.31
CA LEU A 123 8.83 -34.81 6.72
C LEU A 123 8.66 -36.29 7.04
N GLN A 124 9.45 -36.81 7.98
CA GLN A 124 9.27 -38.18 8.47
C GLN A 124 8.16 -38.22 9.54
N PRO A 125 7.46 -39.36 9.70
CA PRO A 125 6.47 -39.51 10.76
C PRO A 125 7.09 -39.26 12.14
N LEU A 126 6.37 -38.54 13.00
CA LEU A 126 6.74 -38.28 14.41
C LEU A 126 8.08 -37.53 14.60
N HIS A 127 8.49 -36.72 13.63
CA HIS A 127 9.70 -35.89 13.71
C HIS A 127 9.36 -34.40 13.69
N GLU A 128 10.16 -33.62 14.41
CA GLU A 128 10.15 -32.15 14.36
C GLU A 128 11.09 -31.67 13.26
N HIS A 129 10.67 -30.66 12.50
CA HIS A 129 11.46 -30.04 11.45
C HIS A 129 11.30 -28.53 11.48
N VAL A 130 12.43 -27.81 11.50
CA VAL A 130 12.47 -26.38 11.21
C VAL A 130 12.55 -26.21 9.70
N VAL A 131 11.63 -25.43 9.13
CA VAL A 131 11.57 -25.15 7.70
C VAL A 131 11.76 -23.68 7.43
N GLN A 132 12.56 -23.36 6.41
CA GLN A 132 12.75 -21.99 5.96
C GLN A 132 11.66 -21.60 4.97
N LEU A 133 11.11 -20.41 5.16
CA LEU A 133 10.06 -19.84 4.32
C LEU A 133 10.57 -18.60 3.61
N THR A 134 10.05 -18.38 2.41
CA THR A 134 10.25 -17.16 1.61
C THR A 134 8.91 -16.48 1.41
N ALA A 135 8.88 -15.17 1.61
CA ALA A 135 7.71 -14.33 1.40
C ALA A 135 8.15 -13.00 0.80
N PRO A 136 7.29 -12.32 0.02
CA PRO A 136 7.59 -10.99 -0.52
C PRO A 136 7.45 -9.91 0.56
N LEU A 137 8.23 -10.03 1.63
CA LEU A 137 8.27 -9.14 2.78
C LEU A 137 9.66 -8.54 2.95
N SER A 138 9.73 -7.24 3.22
CA SER A 138 10.98 -6.55 3.53
C SER A 138 11.47 -6.80 4.96
N SER A 139 10.59 -7.23 5.88
CA SER A 139 10.91 -7.59 7.27
C SER A 139 9.90 -8.59 7.82
N ALA A 140 10.37 -9.51 8.67
CA ALA A 140 9.55 -10.56 9.30
C ALA A 140 9.26 -10.33 10.80
N LEU A 141 9.64 -9.16 11.35
CA LEU A 141 9.60 -8.88 12.80
C LEU A 141 8.21 -8.99 13.47
N GLN A 142 7.11 -8.91 12.71
CA GLN A 142 5.74 -8.96 13.22
C GLN A 142 4.83 -9.83 12.33
N VAL A 143 5.31 -11.00 11.92
CA VAL A 143 4.55 -11.90 11.03
C VAL A 143 4.09 -13.12 11.82
N ILE A 144 2.80 -13.43 11.71
CA ILE A 144 2.24 -14.70 12.18
C ILE A 144 2.13 -15.63 10.97
N PHE A 145 2.75 -16.80 11.06
CA PHE A 145 2.61 -17.82 10.03
C PHE A 145 1.37 -18.68 10.30
N THR A 146 0.55 -18.87 9.26
CA THR A 146 -0.57 -19.80 9.28
C THR A 146 -0.45 -20.75 8.10
N PRO A 147 -0.40 -22.08 8.32
CA PRO A 147 -0.36 -23.05 7.23
C PRO A 147 -1.61 -22.95 6.34
N ALA A 148 -1.48 -23.36 5.07
CA ALA A 148 -2.63 -23.39 4.17
C ALA A 148 -3.74 -24.31 4.73
N PRO A 149 -5.04 -23.95 4.57
CA PRO A 149 -6.15 -24.75 5.12
C PRO A 149 -6.16 -26.21 4.66
N THR A 150 -5.74 -26.46 3.41
CA THR A 150 -5.60 -27.81 2.84
C THR A 150 -4.55 -28.66 3.56
N PHE A 151 -3.55 -28.02 4.18
CA PHE A 151 -2.50 -28.67 4.95
C PHE A 151 -2.97 -28.95 6.39
N CYS A 152 -3.74 -28.03 6.98
CA CYS A 152 -4.35 -28.19 8.32
C CYS A 152 -5.44 -29.28 8.39
N GLN A 153 -6.06 -29.62 7.26
CA GLN A 153 -7.02 -30.73 7.17
C GLN A 153 -6.36 -32.11 7.28
N ARG A 154 -5.03 -32.19 7.23
CA ARG A 154 -4.24 -33.39 7.52
C ARG A 154 -3.88 -33.39 9.01
N LYS A 155 -3.95 -34.55 9.68
CA LYS A 155 -3.75 -34.72 11.14
C LYS A 155 -2.34 -34.33 11.59
N HIS A 156 -2.06 -33.04 11.68
CA HIS A 156 -0.76 -32.48 12.08
C HIS A 156 -0.96 -31.37 13.10
N LEU A 157 -0.06 -31.30 14.08
CA LEU A 157 0.00 -30.21 15.06
C LEU A 157 1.03 -29.19 14.56
N PHE A 158 0.65 -27.91 14.53
CA PHE A 158 1.53 -26.82 14.12
C PHE A 158 1.68 -25.83 15.27
N ILE A 159 2.92 -25.51 15.62
CA ILE A 159 3.26 -24.45 16.57
C ILE A 159 4.05 -23.40 15.78
N PRO A 160 3.46 -22.24 15.50
CA PRO A 160 4.17 -21.19 14.77
C PRO A 160 5.08 -20.42 15.71
N ASP A 161 6.40 -20.60 15.56
CA ASP A 161 7.40 -19.71 16.14
C ASP A 161 8.09 -18.93 15.02
N ALA A 162 8.05 -17.60 15.11
CA ALA A 162 8.86 -16.71 14.28
C ALA A 162 10.16 -16.42 15.04
N VAL A 163 11.28 -16.93 14.54
CA VAL A 163 12.63 -16.54 14.99
C VAL A 163 13.25 -15.66 13.92
#